data_AF-A0A9E4KEE9-F1
#
_entry.id   AF-A0A9E4KEE9-F1
#
_cell.length_a   1.000
_cell.length_b   1.000
_cell.length_c   1.000
_cell.angle_alpha   90.00
_cell.angle_beta   90.00
_cell.angle_gamma   90.00
#
_symmetry.space_group_name_H-M   'P 1'
#
loop_
_entity.id
_entity.type
_entity.pdbx_description
1 polymer ?
#
loop_
_entity_poly.entity_id
_entity_poly.type
_entity_poly.pdbx_seq_one_letter_code
_entity_poly.pdbx_strand_id
1 'polypeptide(L)' 'ERVLRGEGRASELPAMREICEAMKDTSICGLGQAAPIPYLSLFEYFEPDIRARLK' A
#
# COMPACT_ATOMS: atom_id res chain seq x y z
N GLU A 1 8.29 -1.65 -4.97
CA GLU A 1 9.14 -2.32 -5.97
C GLU A 1 9.07 -3.85 -5.95
N ARG A 2 9.29 -4.51 -4.80
CA ARG A 2 9.27 -5.98 -4.71
C ARG A 2 7.98 -6.62 -5.24
N VAL A 3 6.81 -6.03 -4.96
CA VAL A 3 5.51 -6.46 -5.54
C VAL A 3 5.52 -6.39 -7.07
N LEU A 4 6.12 -5.37 -7.67
CA LEU A 4 6.20 -5.23 -9.14
C LEU A 4 7.14 -6.25 -9.78
N ARG A 5 8.15 -6.72 -9.02
CA ARG A 5 9.11 -7.75 -9.46
C ARG A 5 8.63 -9.17 -9.16
N GLY A 6 7.45 -9.35 -8.56
CA GLY A 6 6.98 -10.66 -8.12
C GLY A 6 7.79 -11.24 -6.95
N GLU A 7 8.39 -10.39 -6.11
CA GLU A 7 9.21 -10.75 -4.96
C GLU A 7 8.59 -10.31 -3.62
N GLY A 8 7.43 -9.66 -3.67
CA GLY A 8 6.66 -9.30 -2.49
C GLY A 8 5.98 -10.52 -1.89
N ARG A 9 5.84 -10.57 -0.57
CA ARG A 9 5.16 -11.66 0.14
C ARG A 9 3.78 -11.21 0.59
N ALA A 10 2.79 -12.10 0.53
CA ALA A 10 1.44 -11.83 1.04
C ALA A 10 1.42 -11.37 2.52
N SER A 11 2.35 -11.87 3.34
CA SER A 11 2.49 -11.49 4.74
C SER A 11 2.93 -10.04 4.97
N GLU A 12 3.42 -9.35 3.95
CA GLU A 12 3.88 -7.95 4.04
C GLU A 12 2.74 -6.95 3.79
N LEU A 13 1.61 -7.40 3.23
CA LEU A 13 0.45 -6.54 2.93
C LEU A 13 -0.11 -5.78 4.15
N PRO A 14 -0.28 -6.39 5.34
CA PRO A 14 -0.78 -5.67 6.51
C PRO A 14 0.12 -4.50 6.90
N ALA A 15 1.44 -4.70 6.93
CA ALA A 15 2.41 -3.66 7.25
C ALA A 15 2.40 -2.53 6.20
N MET A 16 2.24 -2.87 4.92
CA MET A 16 2.13 -1.85 3.86
C MET A 16 0.88 -0.97 4.04
N ARG A 17 -0.27 -1.56 4.41
CA ARG A 17 -1.50 -0.83 4.71
C ARG A 17 -1.31 0.08 5.91
N GLU A 18 -0.76 -0.43 7.01
CA GLU A 18 -0.51 0.33 8.25
C GLU A 18 0.39 1.55 7.99
N ILE A 19 1.47 1.39 7.21
CA ILE A 19 2.35 2.51 6.84
C ILE A 19 1.59 3.58 6.03
N CYS A 20 0.72 3.15 5.11
CA CYS A 20 -0.07 4.09 4.31
C CYS A 20 -1.09 4.86 5.17
N GLU A 21 -1.75 4.18 6.11
CA GLU A 21 -2.67 4.80 7.06
C GLU A 21 -1.95 5.78 7.99
N ALA A 22 -0.81 5.37 8.56
CA ALA A 22 0.03 6.25 9.36
C ALA A 22 0.48 7.48 8.57
N MET A 23 0.96 7.31 7.33
CA MET A 23 1.38 8.43 6.49
C MET A 23 0.22 9.40 6.20
N LYS A 24 -0.99 8.88 5.98
CA LYS A 24 -2.20 9.69 5.76
C LYS A 24 -2.54 10.53 7.00
N ASP A 25 -2.45 9.93 8.18
CA ASP A 25 -2.97 10.53 9.41
C ASP A 25 -1.93 11.37 10.16
N THR A 26 -0.63 11.09 10.01
CA THR A 26 0.43 11.77 10.79
C THR A 26 1.23 12.80 10.00
N SER A 27 1.08 12.86 8.68
CA SER A 27 1.80 13.85 7.85
C SER A 27 1.32 15.26 8.14
N ILE A 28 2.27 16.18 8.35
CA ILE A 28 2.00 17.60 8.66
C ILE A 28 1.72 18.46 7.42
N CYS A 29 1.87 17.90 6.22
CA CYS A 29 1.60 18.59 4.95
C CYS A 29 0.61 17.80 4.09
N GLY A 30 -0.20 18.51 3.31
CA GLY A 30 -1.23 17.88 2.47
C GLY A 30 -0.66 16.91 1.42
N LEU A 31 0.55 17.14 0.93
CA LEU A 31 1.21 16.20 0.01
C LEU A 31 1.52 14.86 0.68
N GLY A 32 2.03 14.89 1.92
CA GLY A 32 2.30 13.67 2.69
C GLY A 32 1.01 12.91 3.01
N GLN A 33 -0.07 13.62 3.31
CA GLN A 33 -1.38 13.03 3.55
C GLN A 33 -1.99 12.40 2.29
N ALA A 34 -1.76 12.99 1.12
CA ALA A 34 -2.31 12.54 -0.16
C ALA A 34 -1.49 11.44 -0.84
N ALA A 35 -0.18 11.39 -0.59
CA ALA A 35 0.74 10.38 -1.15
C ALA A 35 0.30 8.91 -0.95
N PRO A 36 -0.24 8.48 0.22
CA PRO A 36 -0.68 7.10 0.42
C PRO A 36 -2.05 6.78 -0.20
N ILE A 37 -2.86 7.78 -0.57
CA ILE A 37 -4.25 7.56 -0.99
C ILE A 37 -4.36 6.58 -2.16
N PRO A 38 -3.57 6.69 -3.25
CA PRO A 38 -3.65 5.74 -4.36
C PRO A 38 -3.38 4.29 -3.93
N TYR A 39 -2.49 4.08 -2.95
CA TYR A 39 -2.18 2.75 -2.43
C TYR A 39 -3.30 2.20 -1.55
N LEU A 40 -3.91 3.03 -0.71
CA LEU A 40 -5.09 2.64 0.08
C LEU A 40 -6.25 2.23 -0.84
N SER A 41 -6.51 3.01 -1.90
CA SER A 41 -7.51 2.65 -2.92
C SER A 41 -7.14 1.36 -3.66
N LEU A 42 -5.85 1.14 -3.94
CA LEU A 42 -5.38 -0.12 -4.54
C LEU A 42 -5.71 -1.31 -3.63
N PHE A 43 -5.44 -1.21 -2.32
CA PHE A 43 -5.76 -2.28 -1.39
C PHE A 43 -7.27 -2.47 -1.18
N GLU A 44 -8.10 -1.45 -1.38
CA GLU A 44 -9.56 -1.54 -1.22
C GLU A 44 -10.25 -2.11 -2.45
N TYR A 45 -9.86 -1.66 -3.65
CA TYR A 45 -10.59 -1.98 -4.88
C TYR A 45 -9.87 -2.99 -5.77
N PHE A 46 -8.55 -3.18 -5.60
CA PHE A 46 -7.71 -4.01 -6.46
C PHE A 46 -6.90 -5.04 -5.66
N GLU A 47 -7.38 -5.46 -4.49
CA GLU A 47 -6.71 -6.47 -3.67
C GLU A 47 -6.41 -7.78 -4.44
N PRO A 48 -7.33 -8.32 -5.28
CA PRO A 48 -7.05 -9.51 -6.07
C PRO A 48 -5.85 -9.34 -7.02
N ASP A 49 -5.76 -8.21 -7.71
CA ASP A 49 -4.67 -7.88 -8.64
C ASP A 49 -3.31 -7.77 -7.92
N ILE A 50 -3.32 -7.21 -6.70
CA ILE A 50 -2.12 -7.16 -5.86
C ILE A 50 -1.73 -8.57 -5.45
N ARG A 51 -2.67 -9.37 -4.94
CA ARG A 51 -2.41 -10.75 -4.49
C ARG A 51 -1.88 -11.63 -5.61
N ALA A 52 -2.36 -11.46 -6.84
CA ALA A 52 -1.87 -12.18 -8.02
C ALA A 52 -0.39 -11.88 -8.36
N ARG A 53 0.15 -10.76 -7.87
CA ARG A 53 1.55 -10.34 -8.08
C ARG A 53 2.47 -10.69 -6.92
N LEU A 54 1.95 -11.25 -5.84
CA LEU A 54 2.71 -11.64 -4.66
C LEU A 54 3.11 -13.12 -4.74
N LYS A 55 4.24 -13.43 -4.11
CA LYS A 55 4.67 -14.79 -3.81
C LYS A 55 3.92 -15.34 -2.59
#